data_AF-A0A7H4PA09-F1
#
_entry.id   AF-A0A7H4PA09-F1
#
_cell.length_a   1.000
_cell.length_b   1.000
_cell.length_c   1.000
_cell.angle_alpha   90.00
_cell.angle_beta   90.00
_cell.angle_gamma   90.00
#
_symmetry.space_group_name_H-M   'P 1'
#
loop_
_entity.id
_entity.type
_entity.pdbx_description
1 polymer ?
#
loop_
_entity_poly.entity_id
_entity_poly.type
_entity_poly.pdbx_seq_one_letter_code
_entity_poly.pdbx_strand_id
1 'polypeptide(L)'
;MKNRLTIGLLLAAIYLFWLLLSAPARLLALALPDGARLAQTSGTLWKGEALQASWRGVELAYLRWEFGFSTWLPGWHIRFNDPSGLRGQAWLHGLNEFVVREGRLVIPARLISQRLALGMPLEARGQLALTLPEASFNANGCRRIAASAVQWQDAALSSPAGLLELAQVNGKLSCTPAGALAVALTQDSHQLSLAGQGVLAPDGRYTFNGTLQPRQAAPALLTLLVAQNGRKDEQGRIPWRWQGEWLSEEKK
;
A
#
# COMPACT_ATOMS: atom_id res chain seq x y z
N MET A 1 -37.31 46.09 -0.39
CA MET A 1 -37.41 44.61 -0.23
C MET A 1 -36.18 43.86 -0.76
N LYS A 2 -35.60 44.26 -1.91
CA LYS A 2 -34.40 43.64 -2.52
C LYS A 2 -33.20 43.50 -1.56
N ASN A 3 -32.92 44.53 -0.73
CA ASN A 3 -31.79 44.51 0.21
C ASN A 3 -31.97 43.52 1.39
N ARG A 4 -33.20 43.22 1.82
CA ARG A 4 -33.43 42.25 2.92
C ARG A 4 -33.24 40.81 2.44
N LEU A 5 -33.60 40.54 1.19
CA LEU A 5 -33.40 39.25 0.52
C LEU A 5 -31.92 38.98 0.24
N THR A 6 -31.16 39.98 -0.22
CA THR A 6 -29.71 39.84 -0.39
C THR A 6 -28.98 39.67 0.92
N ILE A 7 -29.35 40.41 1.98
CA ILE A 7 -28.78 40.23 3.32
C ILE A 7 -29.09 38.83 3.88
N GLY A 8 -30.33 38.35 3.72
CA GLY A 8 -30.72 37.00 4.13
C GLY A 8 -29.92 35.90 3.40
N LEU A 9 -29.74 36.04 2.09
CA LEU A 9 -28.93 35.11 1.28
C LEU A 9 -27.45 35.13 1.71
N LEU A 10 -26.91 36.31 2.02
CA LEU A 10 -25.52 36.48 2.44
C LEU A 10 -25.29 35.87 3.83
N LEU A 11 -26.22 36.09 4.77
CA LEU A 11 -26.20 35.44 6.09
C LEU A 11 -26.31 33.91 5.98
N ALA A 12 -27.21 33.41 5.13
CA ALA A 12 -27.33 31.97 4.89
C ALA A 12 -26.05 31.38 4.30
N ALA A 13 -25.41 32.06 3.35
CA ALA A 13 -24.15 31.62 2.77
C ALA A 13 -23.01 31.59 3.80
N ILE A 14 -22.89 32.63 4.65
CA ILE A 14 -21.90 32.65 5.74
C ILE A 14 -22.16 31.51 6.74
N TYR A 15 -23.42 31.28 7.10
CA TYR A 15 -23.79 30.21 8.02
C TYR A 15 -23.44 28.83 7.46
N LEU A 16 -23.78 28.57 6.19
CA LEU A 16 -23.44 27.31 5.51
C LEU A 16 -21.92 27.12 5.42
N PHE A 17 -21.18 28.18 5.10
CA PHE A 17 -19.72 28.13 5.05
C PHE A 17 -19.11 27.81 6.42
N TRP A 18 -19.62 28.42 7.49
CA TRP A 18 -19.17 28.14 8.85
C TRP A 18 -19.50 26.70 9.28
N LEU A 19 -20.68 26.21 8.90
CA LEU A 19 -21.10 24.82 9.15
C LEU A 19 -20.20 23.82 8.42
N LEU A 20 -19.79 24.15 7.19
CA LEU A 20 -18.85 23.33 6.42
C LEU A 20 -17.45 23.32 7.05
N LEU A 21 -16.97 24.46 7.52
CA LEU A 21 -15.67 24.58 8.20
C LEU A 21 -15.64 23.86 9.56
N SER A 22 -16.74 23.91 10.31
CA SER A 22 -16.88 23.28 11.63
C SER A 22 -17.43 21.85 11.58
N ALA A 23 -17.64 21.31 10.38
CA ALA A 23 -18.21 19.99 10.19
C ALA A 23 -17.42 18.93 10.98
N PRO A 24 -18.07 18.14 11.86
CA PRO A 24 -17.37 17.22 12.75
C PRO A 24 -16.82 16.01 11.97
N ALA A 25 -15.68 15.49 12.42
CA ALA A 25 -14.99 14.33 11.85
C ALA A 25 -15.89 13.11 11.62
N ARG A 26 -16.89 12.90 12.48
CA ARG A 26 -17.87 11.81 12.36
C ARG A 26 -18.61 11.77 11.03
N LEU A 27 -18.76 12.90 10.34
CA LEU A 27 -19.42 12.94 9.04
C LEU A 27 -18.58 12.27 7.95
N LEU A 28 -17.27 12.13 8.16
CA LEU A 28 -16.40 11.41 7.24
C LEU A 28 -16.86 9.95 7.09
N ALA A 29 -17.42 9.36 8.16
CA ALA A 29 -18.01 8.01 8.18
C ALA A 29 -19.02 7.76 7.04
N LEU A 30 -19.75 8.79 6.60
CA LEU A 30 -20.76 8.71 5.54
C LEU A 30 -20.16 8.74 4.13
N ALA A 31 -18.94 9.26 3.99
CA ALA A 31 -18.24 9.42 2.72
C ALA A 31 -17.17 8.34 2.49
N LEU A 32 -16.97 7.44 3.45
CA LEU A 32 -16.03 6.33 3.29
C LEU A 32 -16.59 5.29 2.32
N PRO A 33 -15.72 4.65 1.52
CA PRO A 33 -16.12 3.55 0.64
C PRO A 33 -16.61 2.35 1.46
N ASP A 34 -17.40 1.49 0.82
CA ASP A 34 -17.90 0.26 1.44
C ASP A 34 -16.75 -0.58 2.03
N GLY A 35 -16.96 -1.05 3.26
CA GLY A 35 -15.99 -1.82 4.02
C GLY A 35 -14.93 -1.00 4.76
N ALA A 36 -14.92 0.33 4.63
CA ALA A 36 -14.09 1.21 5.47
C ALA A 36 -14.88 1.73 6.67
N ARG A 37 -14.33 1.60 7.88
CA ARG A 37 -14.92 2.12 9.12
C ARG A 37 -13.88 2.89 9.90
N LEU A 38 -14.30 4.02 10.48
CA LEU A 38 -13.51 4.81 11.42
C LEU A 38 -14.21 4.78 12.77
N ALA A 39 -13.49 4.43 13.82
CA ALA A 39 -13.97 4.41 15.20
C ALA A 39 -13.22 5.43 16.05
N GLN A 40 -13.95 6.01 17.02
CA GLN A 40 -13.43 7.02 17.95
C GLN A 40 -12.77 8.19 17.22
N THR A 41 -13.54 8.83 16.34
CA THR A 41 -13.10 10.01 15.58
C THR A 41 -13.17 11.26 16.45
N SER A 42 -12.15 12.10 16.35
CA SER A 42 -12.04 13.38 17.04
C SER A 42 -11.63 14.48 16.05
N GLY A 43 -12.09 15.70 16.28
CA GLY A 43 -11.81 16.87 15.43
C GLY A 43 -12.86 17.14 14.36
N THR A 44 -12.44 17.80 13.28
CA THR A 44 -13.30 18.22 12.16
C THR A 44 -13.09 17.34 10.94
N LEU A 45 -13.93 17.53 9.91
CA LEU A 45 -13.69 16.95 8.60
C LEU A 45 -12.30 17.33 8.10
N TRP A 46 -11.88 18.59 8.28
CA TRP A 46 -10.61 19.13 7.78
C TRP A 46 -9.38 18.71 8.58
N LYS A 47 -9.49 18.59 9.90
CA LYS A 47 -8.38 18.20 10.75
C LYS A 47 -8.89 17.33 11.88
N GLY A 48 -8.53 16.06 11.84
CA GLY A 48 -9.03 15.09 12.79
C GLY A 48 -8.12 13.88 12.96
N GLU A 49 -8.52 13.04 13.89
CA GLU A 49 -7.87 11.78 14.17
C GLU A 49 -8.91 10.70 14.46
N ALA A 50 -8.58 9.45 14.12
CA ALA A 50 -9.34 8.27 14.46
C ALA A 50 -8.39 7.30 15.16
N LEU A 51 -8.79 6.82 16.34
CA LEU A 51 -7.97 5.86 17.08
C LEU A 51 -7.93 4.49 16.38
N GLN A 52 -9.00 4.13 15.67
CA GLN A 52 -9.09 2.88 14.93
C GLN A 52 -9.73 3.12 13.56
N ALA A 53 -9.11 2.59 12.53
CA ALA A 53 -9.63 2.53 11.17
C ALA A 53 -9.56 1.08 10.70
N SER A 54 -10.64 0.55 10.13
CA SER A 54 -10.67 -0.79 9.56
C SER A 54 -11.07 -0.71 8.10
N TRP A 55 -10.33 -1.38 7.21
CA TRP A 55 -10.71 -1.52 5.81
C TRP A 55 -10.43 -2.92 5.31
N ARG A 56 -11.47 -3.64 4.85
CA ARG A 56 -11.36 -5.00 4.27
C ARG A 56 -10.50 -5.95 5.12
N GLY A 57 -10.79 -6.02 6.42
CA GLY A 57 -10.06 -6.86 7.38
C GLY A 57 -8.69 -6.32 7.84
N VAL A 58 -8.27 -5.15 7.34
CA VAL A 58 -7.06 -4.46 7.81
C VAL A 58 -7.43 -3.43 8.86
N GLU A 59 -7.06 -3.68 10.10
CA GLU A 59 -7.14 -2.69 11.16
C GLU A 59 -5.86 -1.84 11.21
N LEU A 60 -6.05 -0.55 11.40
CA LEU A 60 -5.01 0.48 11.48
C LEU A 60 -5.33 1.34 12.71
N ALA A 61 -4.38 1.42 13.63
CA ALA A 61 -4.48 2.33 14.76
C ALA A 61 -3.91 3.72 14.42
N TYR A 62 -4.44 4.74 15.10
CA TYR A 62 -3.99 6.14 15.06
C TYR A 62 -3.88 6.73 13.66
N LEU A 63 -5.01 6.80 12.96
CA LEU A 63 -5.13 7.52 11.69
C LEU A 63 -5.33 9.02 11.98
N ARG A 64 -4.56 9.87 11.33
CA ARG A 64 -4.68 11.33 11.38
C ARG A 64 -4.82 11.87 9.98
N TRP A 65 -5.66 12.88 9.82
CA TRP A 65 -5.80 13.59 8.57
C TRP A 65 -5.82 15.09 8.81
N GLU A 66 -5.19 15.82 7.89
CA GLU A 66 -5.20 17.28 7.88
C GLU A 66 -5.34 17.77 6.45
N PHE A 67 -6.29 18.66 6.22
CA PHE A 67 -6.42 19.37 4.97
C PHE A 67 -5.41 20.51 4.95
N GLY A 68 -4.62 20.57 3.90
CA GLY A 68 -3.59 21.58 3.72
C GLY A 68 -3.28 21.80 2.25
N PHE A 69 -2.23 22.57 2.02
CA PHE A 69 -1.74 22.86 0.68
C PHE A 69 -0.32 22.29 0.58
N SER A 70 -0.12 21.30 -0.30
CA SER A 70 1.21 20.84 -0.68
C SER A 70 1.54 21.40 -2.05
N THR A 71 2.61 22.20 -2.14
CA THR A 71 3.05 22.85 -3.39
C THR A 71 1.89 23.56 -4.12
N TRP A 72 1.09 24.34 -3.37
CA TRP A 72 -0.10 25.07 -3.85
C TRP A 72 -1.30 24.22 -4.29
N LEU A 73 -1.23 22.89 -4.23
CA LEU A 73 -2.38 22.04 -4.48
C LEU A 73 -3.09 21.72 -3.15
N PRO A 74 -4.41 21.99 -3.06
CA PRO A 74 -5.19 21.53 -1.91
C PRO A 74 -5.17 20.01 -1.85
N GLY A 75 -4.99 19.47 -0.65
CA GLY A 75 -4.92 18.03 -0.46
C GLY A 75 -5.10 17.64 1.00
N TRP A 76 -5.39 16.35 1.17
CA TRP A 76 -5.51 15.71 2.47
C TRP A 76 -4.21 15.01 2.79
N HIS A 77 -3.53 15.46 3.82
CA HIS A 77 -2.39 14.74 4.35
C HIS A 77 -2.88 13.70 5.34
N ILE A 78 -2.76 12.44 4.96
CA ILE A 78 -3.10 11.30 5.80
C ILE A 78 -1.82 10.76 6.40
N ARG A 79 -1.82 10.51 7.72
CA ARG A 79 -0.75 9.82 8.44
C ARG A 79 -1.35 8.75 9.33
N PHE A 80 -0.70 7.60 9.45
CA PHE A 80 -1.08 6.56 10.40
C PHE A 80 0.15 5.94 11.06
N ASN A 81 -0.02 5.53 12.30
CA ASN A 81 1.05 4.93 13.09
C ASN A 81 0.48 3.83 13.98
N ASP A 82 0.59 2.60 13.49
CA ASP A 82 0.10 1.43 14.19
C ASP A 82 1.16 0.89 15.17
N PRO A 83 0.77 0.48 16.40
CA PRO A 83 1.66 -0.14 17.37
C PRO A 83 2.39 -1.39 16.87
N SER A 84 1.84 -2.09 15.87
CA SER A 84 2.52 -3.22 15.21
C SER A 84 3.79 -2.83 14.46
N GLY A 85 4.05 -1.53 14.29
CA GLY A 85 5.19 -0.94 13.57
C GLY A 85 4.84 -0.48 12.16
N LEU A 86 3.62 -0.75 11.68
CA LEU A 86 3.09 -0.29 10.40
C LEU A 86 2.85 1.24 10.45
N ARG A 87 3.56 1.97 9.60
CA ARG A 87 3.53 3.43 9.57
C ARG A 87 3.39 3.91 8.15
N GLY A 88 2.60 4.96 7.94
CA GLY A 88 2.47 5.54 6.63
C GLY A 88 2.05 7.00 6.65
N GLN A 89 2.39 7.69 5.58
CA GLN A 89 1.93 9.04 5.31
C GLN A 89 1.78 9.25 3.80
N ALA A 90 0.81 10.05 3.39
CA ALA A 90 0.62 10.42 2.00
C ALA A 90 -0.23 11.68 1.89
N TRP A 91 0.07 12.50 0.89
CA TRP A 91 -0.81 13.57 0.44
C TRP A 91 -1.74 13.05 -0.65
N LEU A 92 -3.03 13.27 -0.46
CA LEU A 92 -4.07 12.89 -1.40
C LEU A 92 -4.65 14.15 -2.04
N HIS A 93 -4.60 14.20 -3.35
CA HIS A 93 -5.10 15.30 -4.16
C HIS A 93 -6.10 14.82 -5.20
N GLY A 94 -6.98 15.73 -5.62
CA GLY A 94 -7.90 15.52 -6.73
C GLY A 94 -9.19 14.80 -6.33
N LEU A 95 -10.28 15.17 -7.02
CA LEU A 95 -11.61 14.59 -6.84
C LEU A 95 -11.91 13.51 -7.89
N ASN A 96 -11.47 13.72 -9.14
CA ASN A 96 -11.78 12.85 -10.29
C ASN A 96 -10.60 11.94 -10.67
N GLU A 97 -9.38 12.48 -10.62
CA GLU A 97 -8.14 11.73 -10.68
C GLU A 97 -7.50 11.78 -9.29
N PHE A 98 -7.26 10.61 -8.71
CA PHE A 98 -6.73 10.48 -7.37
C PHE A 98 -5.20 10.51 -7.46
N VAL A 99 -4.60 11.59 -6.97
CA VAL A 99 -3.14 11.78 -7.02
C VAL A 99 -2.58 11.65 -5.62
N VAL A 100 -1.73 10.64 -5.44
CA VAL A 100 -0.96 10.41 -4.23
C VAL A 100 0.40 11.07 -4.38
N ARG A 101 0.78 11.95 -3.46
CA ARG A 101 2.10 12.61 -3.41
C ARG A 101 2.80 12.32 -2.09
N GLU A 102 4.13 12.27 -2.14
CA GLU A 102 5.01 12.08 -0.97
C GLU A 102 4.58 10.86 -0.11
N GLY A 103 4.09 9.83 -0.79
CA GLY A 103 3.64 8.60 -0.16
C GLY A 103 4.84 7.89 0.45
N ARG A 104 4.79 7.60 1.75
CA ARG A 104 5.76 6.77 2.44
C ARG A 104 5.03 5.74 3.27
N LEU A 105 5.39 4.49 3.11
CA LEU A 105 4.79 3.38 3.82
C LEU A 105 5.90 2.47 4.33
N VAL A 106 5.91 2.20 5.62
CA VAL A 106 6.86 1.32 6.29
C VAL A 106 6.09 0.17 6.92
N ILE A 107 6.39 -1.04 6.48
CA ILE A 107 5.72 -2.27 6.90
C ILE A 107 6.79 -3.22 7.46
N PRO A 108 6.69 -3.63 8.73
CA PRO A 108 7.49 -4.73 9.25
C PRO A 108 7.22 -6.01 8.46
N ALA A 109 8.27 -6.68 7.98
CA ALA A 109 8.14 -7.86 7.12
C ALA A 109 7.29 -8.98 7.76
N ARG A 110 7.36 -9.11 9.10
CA ARG A 110 6.58 -10.07 9.89
C ARG A 110 5.07 -9.99 9.65
N LEU A 111 4.52 -8.79 9.41
CA LEU A 111 3.09 -8.59 9.18
C LEU A 111 2.66 -9.15 7.82
N ILE A 112 3.56 -9.11 6.84
CA ILE A 112 3.32 -9.66 5.51
C ILE A 112 3.32 -11.18 5.59
N SER A 113 4.32 -11.78 6.24
CA SER A 113 4.40 -13.24 6.37
C SER A 113 3.26 -13.85 7.20
N GLN A 114 2.74 -13.13 8.20
CA GLN A 114 1.57 -13.58 8.97
C GLN A 114 0.28 -13.62 8.14
N ARG A 115 0.16 -12.75 7.13
CA ARG A 115 -1.02 -12.70 6.25
C ARG A 115 -0.88 -13.58 5.02
N LEU A 116 0.34 -13.77 4.53
CA LEU A 116 0.62 -14.74 3.48
C LEU A 116 0.65 -16.15 4.08
N ALA A 117 -0.48 -16.84 4.06
CA ALA A 117 -0.58 -18.24 4.43
C ALA A 117 0.14 -19.13 3.39
N LEU A 118 1.48 -19.15 3.42
CA LEU A 118 2.31 -19.89 2.45
C LEU A 118 2.37 -21.41 2.71
N GLY A 119 1.42 -21.98 3.46
CA GLY A 119 1.38 -23.42 3.81
C GLY A 119 2.55 -23.91 4.67
N MET A 120 3.55 -23.06 4.95
CA MET A 120 4.75 -23.35 5.72
C MET A 120 5.01 -22.21 6.72
N PRO A 121 5.52 -22.50 7.93
CA PRO A 121 5.88 -21.48 8.91
C PRO A 121 7.14 -20.72 8.44
N LEU A 122 6.92 -19.73 7.60
CA LEU A 122 7.93 -18.79 7.12
C LEU A 122 7.75 -17.46 7.83
N GLU A 123 8.80 -16.98 8.49
CA GLU A 123 8.82 -15.67 9.10
C GLU A 123 9.71 -14.73 8.29
N ALA A 124 9.15 -13.62 7.81
CA ALA A 124 9.92 -12.59 7.14
C ALA A 124 10.44 -11.56 8.17
N ARG A 125 11.75 -11.27 8.11
CA ARG A 125 12.44 -10.30 8.95
C ARG A 125 12.87 -9.07 8.16
N GLY A 126 13.12 -7.98 8.86
CA GLY A 126 13.47 -6.68 8.26
C GLY A 126 12.27 -5.75 8.08
N GLN A 127 12.49 -4.65 7.36
CA GLN A 127 11.50 -3.59 7.16
C GLN A 127 11.32 -3.29 5.67
N LEU A 128 10.08 -3.26 5.21
CA LEU A 128 9.74 -2.84 3.86
C LEU A 128 9.37 -1.37 3.89
N ALA A 129 10.15 -0.54 3.21
CA ALA A 129 9.89 0.85 2.98
C ALA A 129 9.49 1.06 1.51
N LEU A 130 8.24 1.47 1.29
CA LEU A 130 7.75 1.98 0.02
C LEU A 130 7.80 3.50 0.05
N THR A 131 8.46 4.09 -0.94
CA THR A 131 8.47 5.53 -1.20
C THR A 131 7.86 5.78 -2.57
N LEU A 132 6.83 6.62 -2.60
CA LEU A 132 6.03 6.95 -3.77
C LEU A 132 5.93 8.48 -3.89
N PRO A 133 6.88 9.13 -4.58
CA PRO A 133 6.89 10.58 -4.72
C PRO A 133 5.61 11.12 -5.37
N GLU A 134 5.15 10.48 -6.45
CA GLU A 134 3.91 10.83 -7.12
C GLU A 134 3.31 9.60 -7.82
N ALA A 135 2.02 9.38 -7.62
CA ALA A 135 1.23 8.40 -8.35
C ALA A 135 -0.15 8.94 -8.65
N SER A 136 -0.69 8.66 -9.83
CA SER A 136 -2.05 9.03 -10.22
C SER A 136 -2.85 7.79 -10.60
N PHE A 137 -4.07 7.75 -10.10
CA PHE A 137 -5.05 6.68 -10.31
C PHE A 137 -6.36 7.29 -10.79
N ASN A 138 -7.09 6.55 -11.63
CA ASN A 138 -8.44 6.90 -12.05
C ASN A 138 -9.35 5.66 -12.01
N ALA A 139 -10.59 5.81 -12.48
CA ALA A 139 -11.55 4.70 -12.54
C ALA A 139 -11.06 3.48 -13.35
N ASN A 140 -10.13 3.68 -14.30
CA ASN A 140 -9.56 2.63 -15.14
C ASN A 140 -8.26 2.03 -14.57
N GLY A 141 -7.82 2.46 -13.38
CA GLY A 141 -6.65 1.93 -12.68
C GLY A 141 -5.47 2.89 -12.58
N CYS A 142 -4.26 2.32 -12.62
CA CYS A 142 -2.97 3.01 -12.50
C CYS A 142 -2.67 3.83 -13.76
N ARG A 143 -2.51 5.15 -13.64
CA ARG A 143 -2.20 6.02 -14.79
C ARG A 143 -0.73 6.35 -14.87
N ARG A 144 -0.16 6.84 -13.77
CA ARG A 144 1.25 7.22 -13.71
C ARG A 144 1.82 6.93 -12.34
N ILE A 145 3.05 6.44 -12.29
CA ILE A 145 3.87 6.37 -11.08
C ILE A 145 5.23 6.96 -11.42
N ALA A 146 5.67 7.93 -10.63
CA ALA A 146 6.94 8.61 -10.81
C ALA A 146 7.93 8.17 -9.73
N ALA A 147 9.09 7.64 -10.15
CA ALA A 147 10.24 7.38 -9.28
C ALA A 147 9.91 6.61 -7.99
N SER A 148 9.05 5.60 -8.09
CA SER A 148 8.75 4.75 -6.95
C SER A 148 9.97 3.91 -6.55
N ALA A 149 10.15 3.74 -5.26
CA ALA A 149 11.20 2.90 -4.69
C ALA A 149 10.57 2.02 -3.60
N VAL A 150 10.64 0.72 -3.81
CA VAL A 150 10.34 -0.28 -2.79
C VAL A 150 11.68 -0.82 -2.31
N GLN A 151 11.91 -0.81 -1.01
CA GLN A 151 13.13 -1.33 -0.42
C GLN A 151 12.77 -2.21 0.76
N TRP A 152 13.21 -3.46 0.73
CA TRP A 152 13.21 -4.32 1.91
C TRP A 152 14.62 -4.34 2.48
N GLN A 153 14.77 -3.67 3.61
CA GLN A 153 16.03 -3.56 4.36
C GLN A 153 16.14 -4.69 5.38
N ASP A 154 17.35 -5.20 5.56
CA ASP A 154 17.66 -6.35 6.42
C ASP A 154 16.76 -7.55 6.11
N ALA A 155 16.58 -7.79 4.81
CA ALA A 155 15.67 -8.80 4.31
C ALA A 155 16.19 -10.19 4.63
N ALA A 156 15.45 -10.94 5.45
CA ALA A 156 15.75 -12.32 5.76
C ALA A 156 14.48 -13.14 5.93
N LEU A 157 14.54 -14.41 5.55
CA LEU A 157 13.48 -15.39 5.73
C LEU A 157 13.95 -16.44 6.73
N SER A 158 13.20 -16.59 7.82
CA SER A 158 13.47 -17.57 8.87
C SER A 158 12.45 -18.70 8.77
N SER A 159 12.93 -19.94 8.86
CA SER A 159 12.11 -21.15 8.88
C SER A 159 12.69 -22.17 9.85
N PRO A 160 11.93 -23.21 10.26
CA PRO A 160 12.50 -24.34 10.99
C PRO A 160 13.66 -25.04 10.25
N ALA A 161 13.72 -24.92 8.93
CA ALA A 161 14.78 -25.49 8.10
C ALA A 161 16.03 -24.60 7.98
N GLY A 162 16.04 -23.42 8.60
CA GLY A 162 17.16 -22.48 8.60
C GLY A 162 16.78 -21.05 8.22
N LEU A 163 17.79 -20.18 8.27
CA LEU A 163 17.73 -18.77 7.91
C LEU A 163 18.27 -18.56 6.50
N LEU A 164 17.57 -17.76 5.69
CA LEU A 164 17.98 -17.31 4.36
C LEU A 164 18.10 -15.79 4.36
N GLU A 165 19.30 -15.27 4.11
CA GLU A 165 19.55 -13.84 4.07
C GLU A 165 19.46 -13.32 2.63
N LEU A 166 18.57 -12.36 2.41
CA LEU A 166 18.39 -11.67 1.13
C LEU A 166 19.13 -10.32 1.09
N ALA A 167 19.61 -9.85 2.25
CA ALA A 167 20.27 -8.56 2.47
C ALA A 167 19.38 -7.36 2.14
N GLN A 168 19.22 -7.04 0.85
CA GLN A 168 18.42 -5.93 0.38
C GLN A 168 17.65 -6.29 -0.89
N VAL A 169 16.32 -6.20 -0.82
CA VAL A 169 15.45 -6.33 -2.00
C VAL A 169 15.05 -4.94 -2.46
N ASN A 170 15.34 -4.63 -3.72
CA ASN A 170 14.94 -3.37 -4.33
C ASN A 170 13.80 -3.62 -5.32
N GLY A 171 12.89 -2.67 -5.41
CA GLY A 171 11.73 -2.75 -6.27
C GLY A 171 11.35 -1.42 -6.87
N LYS A 172 10.76 -1.47 -8.05
CA LYS A 172 10.18 -0.33 -8.75
C LYS A 172 8.75 -0.65 -9.14
N LEU A 173 7.85 0.28 -8.89
CA LEU A 173 6.45 0.25 -9.32
C LEU A 173 6.28 1.12 -10.58
N SER A 174 5.53 0.62 -11.55
CA SER A 174 5.15 1.33 -12.76
C SER A 174 3.70 1.03 -13.12
N CYS A 175 3.09 1.86 -13.96
CA CYS A 175 1.78 1.56 -14.53
C CYS A 175 1.97 0.99 -15.93
N THR A 176 1.17 -0.01 -16.29
CA THR A 176 1.10 -0.50 -17.67
C THR A 176 0.12 0.36 -18.50
N PRO A 177 0.24 0.37 -19.85
CA PRO A 177 -0.71 1.09 -20.70
C PRO A 177 -2.17 0.66 -20.52
N ALA A 178 -2.39 -0.58 -20.08
CA ALA A 178 -3.71 -1.15 -19.80
C ALA A 178 -4.29 -0.73 -18.44
N GLY A 179 -3.59 0.11 -17.66
CA GLY A 179 -4.04 0.55 -16.34
C GLY A 179 -3.67 -0.39 -15.18
N ALA A 180 -2.90 -1.44 -15.44
CA ALA A 180 -2.45 -2.36 -14.40
C ALA A 180 -1.23 -1.82 -13.65
N LEU A 181 -1.09 -2.18 -12.37
CA LEU A 181 0.08 -1.87 -11.57
C LEU A 181 1.14 -2.94 -11.81
N ALA A 182 2.28 -2.56 -12.38
CA ALA A 182 3.44 -3.41 -12.54
C ALA A 182 4.45 -3.18 -11.41
N VAL A 183 5.08 -4.25 -10.95
CA VAL A 183 6.17 -4.23 -9.98
C VAL A 183 7.34 -5.02 -10.55
N ALA A 184 8.53 -4.43 -10.54
CA ALA A 184 9.77 -5.12 -10.85
C ALA A 184 10.61 -5.19 -9.58
N LEU A 185 10.97 -6.38 -9.15
CA LEU A 185 11.81 -6.66 -7.98
C LEU A 185 13.15 -7.21 -8.44
N THR A 186 14.22 -6.72 -7.84
CA THR A 186 15.57 -7.24 -8.02
C THR A 186 16.27 -7.29 -6.68
N GLN A 187 16.97 -8.38 -6.45
CA GLN A 187 17.80 -8.59 -5.28
C GLN A 187 19.04 -9.34 -5.73
N ASP A 188 20.20 -8.86 -5.29
CA ASP A 188 21.46 -9.52 -5.51
C ASP A 188 22.21 -9.58 -4.18
N SER A 189 22.48 -10.79 -3.70
CA SER A 189 23.23 -11.05 -2.47
C SER A 189 24.25 -12.15 -2.71
N HIS A 190 25.14 -12.34 -1.74
CA HIS A 190 26.15 -13.40 -1.79
C HIS A 190 25.53 -14.81 -1.86
N GLN A 191 24.34 -15.02 -1.28
CA GLN A 191 23.68 -16.32 -1.21
C GLN A 191 22.74 -16.57 -2.41
N LEU A 192 22.06 -15.53 -2.89
CA LEU A 192 20.98 -15.65 -3.87
C LEU A 192 20.87 -14.40 -4.74
N SER A 193 20.56 -14.59 -6.02
CA SER A 193 20.04 -13.54 -6.90
C SER A 193 18.58 -13.83 -7.22
N LEU A 194 17.71 -12.83 -7.03
CA LEU A 194 16.28 -12.91 -7.30
C LEU A 194 15.89 -11.76 -8.23
N ALA A 195 15.22 -12.09 -9.32
CA ALA A 195 14.58 -11.11 -10.19
C ALA A 195 13.12 -11.49 -10.37
N GLY A 196 12.22 -10.53 -10.32
CA GLY A 196 10.79 -10.79 -10.47
C GLY A 196 10.04 -9.62 -11.07
N GLN A 197 8.98 -9.94 -11.79
CA GLN A 197 8.05 -8.98 -12.35
C GLN A 197 6.64 -9.44 -12.02
N GLY A 198 5.86 -8.56 -11.41
CA GLY A 198 4.45 -8.78 -11.15
C GLY A 198 3.59 -7.73 -11.82
N VAL A 199 2.37 -8.11 -12.16
CA VAL A 199 1.33 -7.21 -12.65
C VAL A 199 0.05 -7.51 -11.89
N LEU A 200 -0.54 -6.47 -11.30
CA LEU A 200 -1.84 -6.47 -10.66
C LEU A 200 -2.81 -5.66 -11.54
N ALA A 201 -3.77 -6.34 -12.14
CA ALA A 201 -4.80 -5.72 -12.94
C ALA A 201 -5.89 -5.08 -12.05
N PRO A 202 -6.61 -4.06 -12.54
CA PRO A 202 -7.65 -3.38 -11.77
C PRO A 202 -8.81 -4.30 -11.35
N ASP A 203 -9.04 -5.40 -12.08
CA ASP A 203 -10.00 -6.44 -11.77
C ASP A 203 -9.55 -7.36 -10.61
N GLY A 204 -8.40 -7.09 -10.01
CA GLY A 204 -7.87 -7.86 -8.88
C GLY A 204 -7.07 -9.09 -9.28
N ARG A 205 -6.97 -9.42 -10.57
CA ARG A 205 -6.10 -10.50 -11.04
C ARG A 205 -4.65 -10.08 -10.90
N TYR A 206 -3.85 -10.91 -10.25
CA TYR A 206 -2.42 -10.70 -10.15
C TYR A 206 -1.65 -11.86 -10.76
N THR A 207 -0.53 -11.51 -11.37
CA THR A 207 0.47 -12.46 -11.86
C THR A 207 1.83 -11.99 -11.39
N PHE A 208 2.63 -12.90 -10.90
CA PHE A 208 3.99 -12.66 -10.47
C PHE A 208 4.88 -13.74 -11.07
N ASN A 209 5.86 -13.33 -11.84
CA ASN A 209 6.83 -14.19 -12.47
C ASN A 209 8.22 -13.78 -11.99
N GLY A 210 8.97 -14.70 -11.41
CA GLY A 210 10.33 -14.46 -10.99
C GLY A 210 11.27 -15.59 -11.35
N THR A 211 12.55 -15.30 -11.24
CA THR A 211 13.64 -16.26 -11.36
C THR A 211 14.52 -16.14 -10.13
N LEU A 212 14.87 -17.31 -9.60
CA LEU A 212 15.73 -17.47 -8.43
C LEU A 212 17.01 -18.17 -8.90
N GLN A 213 18.16 -17.55 -8.67
CA GLN A 213 19.45 -18.13 -9.02
C GLN A 213 20.32 -18.28 -7.74
N PRO A 214 20.49 -19.51 -7.24
CA PRO A 214 21.39 -19.77 -6.11
C PRO A 214 22.84 -19.49 -6.52
N ARG A 215 23.61 -18.74 -5.72
CA ARG A 215 25.03 -18.47 -6.00
C ARG A 215 25.94 -19.47 -5.29
N GLN A 216 26.11 -19.37 -3.98
CA GLN A 216 26.95 -20.29 -3.19
C GLN A 216 26.39 -20.44 -1.76
N ALA A 217 26.54 -21.63 -1.17
CA ALA A 217 26.00 -22.01 0.14
C ALA A 217 24.48 -21.82 0.27
N ALA A 218 23.71 -22.38 -0.67
CA ALA A 218 22.24 -22.41 -0.59
C ALA A 218 21.80 -23.05 0.75
N PRO A 219 21.15 -22.28 1.66
CA PRO A 219 20.67 -22.85 2.91
C PRO A 219 19.61 -23.91 2.63
N ALA A 220 19.42 -24.87 3.54
CA ALA A 220 18.47 -25.97 3.36
C ALA A 220 17.03 -25.48 3.04
N LEU A 221 16.64 -24.33 3.60
CA LEU A 221 15.39 -23.65 3.26
C LEU A 221 15.26 -23.33 1.76
N LEU A 222 16.32 -22.87 1.11
CA LEU A 222 16.30 -22.59 -0.33
C LEU A 222 16.06 -23.87 -1.12
N THR A 223 16.73 -24.96 -0.75
CA THR A 223 16.56 -26.27 -1.38
C THR A 223 15.12 -26.77 -1.26
N LEU A 224 14.48 -26.59 -0.11
CA LEU A 224 13.07 -26.94 0.10
C LEU A 224 12.12 -26.09 -0.77
N LEU A 225 12.32 -24.77 -0.80
CA LEU A 225 11.51 -23.87 -1.63
C LEU A 225 11.63 -24.20 -3.13
N VAL A 226 12.84 -24.56 -3.55
CA VAL A 226 13.13 -24.97 -4.93
C VAL A 226 12.49 -26.32 -5.26
N ALA A 227 12.57 -27.29 -4.35
CA ALA A 227 11.97 -28.61 -4.55
C ALA A 227 10.45 -28.54 -4.78
N GLN A 228 9.76 -27.54 -4.20
CA GLN A 228 8.32 -27.36 -4.39
C GLN A 228 7.94 -26.68 -5.72
N ASN A 229 8.82 -25.84 -6.30
CA ASN A 229 8.46 -24.97 -7.42
C ASN A 229 8.96 -25.43 -8.80
N GLY A 230 9.64 -26.57 -8.90
CA GLY A 230 9.91 -27.24 -10.18
C GLY A 230 11.34 -27.12 -10.72
N ARG A 231 11.58 -27.81 -11.84
CA ARG A 231 12.92 -28.07 -12.43
C ARG A 231 13.66 -26.78 -12.81
N LYS A 232 14.95 -26.75 -12.50
CA LYS A 232 15.90 -25.69 -12.92
C LYS A 232 15.92 -25.58 -14.45
N ASP A 233 16.05 -24.35 -14.96
CA ASP A 233 16.34 -24.11 -16.38
C ASP A 233 17.79 -24.50 -16.73
N GLU A 234 18.14 -24.50 -18.02
CA GLU A 234 19.48 -24.85 -18.51
C GLU A 234 20.60 -23.94 -17.97
N GLN A 235 20.25 -22.77 -17.42
CA GLN A 235 21.16 -21.83 -16.77
C GLN A 235 21.17 -21.97 -15.22
N GLY A 236 20.48 -22.96 -14.66
CA GLY A 236 20.40 -23.22 -13.23
C GLY A 236 19.47 -22.27 -12.46
N ARG A 237 18.65 -21.47 -13.14
CA ARG A 237 17.64 -20.58 -12.56
C ARG A 237 16.35 -21.33 -12.33
N ILE A 238 15.66 -21.01 -11.24
CA ILE A 238 14.39 -21.62 -10.87
C ILE A 238 13.28 -20.60 -11.16
N PRO A 239 12.43 -20.85 -12.18
CA PRO A 239 11.30 -19.99 -12.42
C PRO A 239 10.27 -20.19 -11.31
N TRP A 240 9.75 -19.07 -10.79
CA TRP A 240 8.63 -19.06 -9.86
C TRP A 240 7.51 -18.26 -10.48
N ARG A 241 6.34 -18.88 -10.60
CA ARG A 241 5.13 -18.22 -11.07
C ARG A 241 4.05 -18.33 -10.02
N TRP A 242 3.50 -17.20 -9.64
CA TRP A 242 2.35 -17.11 -8.75
C TRP A 242 1.27 -16.29 -9.43
N GLN A 243 0.05 -16.80 -9.45
CA GLN A 243 -1.09 -16.12 -10.05
C GLN A 243 -2.32 -16.38 -9.20
N GLY A 244 -3.20 -15.38 -9.13
CA GLY A 244 -4.42 -15.47 -8.36
C GLY A 244 -5.28 -14.24 -8.54
N GLU A 245 -6.29 -14.12 -7.69
CA GLU A 245 -7.21 -13.01 -7.67
C GLU A 245 -7.32 -12.50 -6.23
N TRP A 246 -7.03 -11.21 -6.04
CA TRP A 246 -7.06 -10.58 -4.72
C TRP A 246 -8.51 -10.33 -4.25
N LEU A 247 -9.46 -10.24 -5.19
CA LEU A 247 -10.89 -10.00 -4.94
C LEU A 247 -11.68 -11.31 -4.80
N SER A 248 -11.24 -12.22 -3.93
CA SER A 248 -12.05 -13.36 -3.52
C SER A 248 -12.24 -13.36 -2.01
N GLU A 249 -13.02 -12.41 -1.50
CA GLU A 249 -13.86 -12.62 -0.31
C GLU A 249 -14.89 -11.49 -0.15
N GLU A 250 -16.06 -11.67 -0.76
CA GLU A 250 -17.35 -11.39 -0.13
C GLU A 250 -18.45 -12.03 -1.01
N LYS A 251 -18.64 -13.32 -0.80
CA LYS A 251 -19.90 -14.00 -1.11
C LYS A 251 -20.42 -14.61 0.18
N LYS A 252 -21.01 -13.78 1.04
CA LYS A 252 -22.02 -14.23 2.00
C LYS A 252 -22.86 -13.09 2.54
#